data_AF-A0A9P1CA10-F1
#
_entry.id   AF-A0A9P1CA10-F1
#
_cell.length_a   1.000
_cell.length_b   1.000
_cell.length_c   1.000
_cell.angle_alpha   90.00
_cell.angle_beta   90.00
_cell.angle_gamma   90.00
#
_symmetry.space_group_name_H-M   'P 1'
#
loop_
_entity.id
_entity.type
_entity.pdbx_description
1 polymer ?
#
loop_
_entity_poly.entity_id
_entity_poly.type
_entity_poly.pdbx_seq_one_letter_code
_entity_poly.pdbx_strand_id
1 'polypeptide(L)'
;MRNQVLHAELADVRQQLRRLQKQTANAKRKKQGRVLRHGQGWRCSPSSPPCLVVLEYSGGIADVAADFVQGRGCWKKRTFVAAASGICSGERRQLVSDIESAYDTAPLSQIARLCGNPVQAGLVSGAQMLKILRWLMERSLTAWVEEQNAVHGVAPSRAQLVEQALCAIPALAPQFYQQKLRSLLVTTPRSQRRWLATFRLRWGLRIGKLKLCSHLSVQEKQSKEFKAAFKEMWRRRKAASAAGSVTTMQWLEVVVAAIEVVLPANDWEAAFAAVGAVAEQTCLGERLCDALGWKLCPQVPEGRLEVVTLRSARGGHLEVALGSGWRCGAVAILDRCAALLHQEMETLKRRRVELKRQSKQAAKDQKLLAAKRQLPKACPLMTSSCFCNVRNKVVLMCWKFRRMLSSKCQVMLLPSGLLLVAEVVEAPSGMRLSVSVAKVSELRSEKVPDSLGGRVSTVAIPST
;
A
#
# COMPACT_ATOMS: atom_id res chain seq x y z
N MET A 1 -30.64 42.91 47.27
CA MET A 1 -29.38 42.71 46.50
C MET A 1 -28.35 41.85 47.22
N ARG A 2 -27.94 42.13 48.48
CA ARG A 2 -26.90 41.33 49.18
C ARG A 2 -27.17 39.81 49.22
N ASN A 3 -28.40 39.36 49.48
CA ASN A 3 -28.73 37.93 49.47
C ASN A 3 -28.59 37.26 48.09
N GLN A 4 -28.86 37.98 47.00
CA GLN A 4 -28.68 37.43 45.64
C GLN A 4 -27.20 37.26 45.29
N VAL A 5 -26.35 38.21 45.70
CA VAL A 5 -24.89 38.13 45.53
C VAL A 5 -24.35 36.93 46.31
N LEU A 6 -24.77 36.77 47.57
CA LEU A 6 -24.39 35.62 48.41
C LEU A 6 -24.81 34.27 47.80
N HIS A 7 -26.01 34.18 47.22
CA HIS A 7 -26.45 32.95 46.56
C HIS A 7 -25.65 32.63 45.29
N ALA A 8 -25.26 33.65 44.52
CA ALA A 8 -24.42 33.48 43.34
C ALA A 8 -22.99 33.02 43.70
N GLU A 9 -22.38 33.63 44.71
CA GLU A 9 -21.05 33.25 45.21
C GLU A 9 -21.06 31.82 45.76
N LEU A 10 -22.08 31.46 46.54
CA LEU A 10 -22.20 30.12 47.10
C LEU A 10 -22.42 29.05 46.01
N ALA A 11 -23.12 29.39 44.93
CA ALA A 11 -23.26 28.52 43.76
C ALA A 11 -21.92 28.31 43.02
N ASP A 12 -21.13 29.37 42.85
CA ASP A 12 -19.82 29.28 42.20
C ASP A 12 -18.82 28.46 43.03
N VAL A 13 -18.77 28.69 44.35
CA VAL A 13 -17.94 27.89 45.28
C VAL A 13 -18.34 26.41 45.21
N ARG A 14 -19.64 26.09 45.22
CA ARG A 14 -20.11 24.69 45.05
C ARG A 14 -19.67 24.10 43.71
N GLN A 15 -19.69 24.88 42.63
CA GLN A 15 -19.24 24.44 41.31
C GLN A 15 -17.72 24.18 41.29
N GLN A 16 -16.93 25.06 41.90
CA GLN A 16 -15.48 24.92 42.02
C GLN A 16 -15.10 23.68 42.86
N LEU A 17 -15.80 23.44 43.96
CA LEU A 17 -15.59 22.28 44.83
C LEU A 17 -15.89 20.96 44.09
N ARG A 18 -16.98 20.90 43.30
CA ARG A 18 -17.28 19.77 42.41
C ARG A 18 -16.20 19.56 41.34
N ARG A 19 -15.63 20.63 40.78
CA ARG A 19 -14.52 20.54 39.81
C ARG A 19 -13.27 19.95 40.47
N LEU A 20 -12.90 20.41 41.67
CA LEU A 20 -11.73 19.92 42.41
C LEU A 20 -11.90 18.47 42.88
N GLN A 21 -13.08 18.08 43.36
CA GLN A 21 -13.39 16.68 43.70
C GLN A 21 -13.27 15.76 42.47
N LYS A 22 -13.77 16.20 41.30
CA LYS A 22 -13.62 15.45 40.06
C LYS A 22 -12.15 15.35 39.62
N GLN A 23 -11.36 16.41 39.80
CA GLN A 23 -9.93 16.40 39.50
C GLN A 23 -9.14 15.47 40.42
N THR A 24 -9.40 15.51 41.74
CA THR A 24 -8.76 14.63 42.72
C THR A 24 -9.17 13.17 42.54
N ALA A 25 -10.44 12.87 42.28
CA ALA A 25 -10.90 11.52 41.95
C ALA A 25 -10.22 10.99 40.67
N ASN A 26 -10.10 11.84 39.64
CA ASN A 26 -9.38 11.49 38.41
C ASN A 26 -7.87 11.30 38.65
N ALA A 27 -7.25 12.10 39.51
CA ALA A 27 -5.84 11.98 39.88
C ALA A 27 -5.60 10.68 40.69
N LYS A 28 -6.46 10.36 41.66
CA LYS A 28 -6.42 9.09 42.41
C LYS A 28 -6.60 7.88 41.50
N ARG A 29 -7.58 7.89 40.59
CA ARG A 29 -7.76 6.84 39.56
C ARG A 29 -6.55 6.71 38.65
N LYS A 30 -5.92 7.83 38.25
CA LYS A 30 -4.67 7.82 37.47
C LYS A 30 -3.49 7.27 38.27
N LYS A 31 -3.41 7.53 39.59
CA LYS A 31 -2.34 7.05 40.48
C LYS A 31 -2.49 5.55 40.76
N GLN A 32 -3.68 5.10 41.15
CA GLN A 32 -3.98 3.67 41.34
C GLN A 32 -3.83 2.87 40.05
N GLY A 33 -4.28 3.41 38.91
CA GLY A 33 -4.08 2.80 37.59
C GLY A 33 -2.62 2.78 37.13
N ARG A 34 -1.72 3.57 37.72
CA ARG A 34 -0.28 3.52 37.42
C ARG A 34 0.43 2.40 38.19
N VAL A 35 0.07 2.18 39.46
CA VAL A 35 0.72 1.18 40.33
C VAL A 35 0.42 -0.25 39.84
N LEU A 36 -0.84 -0.56 39.48
CA LEU A 36 -1.22 -1.89 38.97
C LEU A 36 -0.79 -2.16 37.52
N ARG A 37 -0.29 -1.16 36.78
CA ARG A 37 0.13 -1.31 35.37
C ARG A 37 1.65 -1.29 35.17
N HIS A 38 2.41 -1.41 36.26
CA HIS A 38 3.85 -1.66 36.17
C HIS A 38 4.18 -3.11 35.77
N GLY A 39 3.18 -3.99 35.66
CA GLY A 39 3.32 -5.32 35.03
C GLY A 39 4.19 -5.22 33.79
N GLN A 40 5.32 -5.94 33.80
CA GLN A 40 6.43 -5.85 32.85
C GLN A 40 5.91 -5.66 31.42
N GLY A 41 6.58 -4.81 30.65
CA GLY A 41 6.24 -4.70 29.22
C GLY A 41 6.27 -6.11 28.64
N TRP A 42 5.42 -6.41 27.66
CA TRP A 42 5.44 -7.72 27.01
C TRP A 42 6.79 -7.89 26.31
N ARG A 43 7.79 -8.29 27.08
CA ARG A 43 9.00 -8.93 26.64
C ARG A 43 8.67 -10.40 26.79
N CYS A 44 8.67 -11.09 25.68
CA CYS A 44 8.50 -12.53 25.65
C CYS A 44 9.85 -13.14 25.23
N SER A 45 10.10 -14.38 25.62
CA SER A 45 11.30 -15.09 25.16
C SER A 45 11.28 -15.23 23.62
N PRO A 46 12.43 -15.18 22.92
CA PRO A 46 12.54 -15.56 21.51
C PRO A 46 11.86 -16.88 21.17
N SER A 47 11.95 -17.85 22.07
CA SER A 47 11.35 -19.19 21.96
C SER A 47 9.90 -19.29 22.43
N SER A 48 9.29 -18.19 22.87
CA SER A 48 7.94 -18.22 23.41
C SER A 48 6.89 -18.44 22.31
N PRO A 49 5.77 -19.13 22.59
CA PRO A 49 4.72 -19.33 21.60
C PRO A 49 4.17 -18.03 20.98
N PRO A 50 3.96 -16.91 21.72
CA PRO A 50 3.58 -15.64 21.11
C PRO A 50 4.58 -15.10 20.07
N CYS A 51 5.88 -15.28 20.29
CA CYS A 51 6.93 -14.87 19.35
C CYS A 51 6.86 -15.69 18.06
N LEU A 52 6.77 -17.01 18.18
CA LEU A 52 6.67 -17.91 17.03
C LEU A 52 5.37 -17.70 16.23
N VAL A 53 4.27 -17.37 16.90
CA VAL A 53 3.03 -16.94 16.23
C VAL A 53 3.26 -15.64 15.45
N VAL A 54 3.97 -14.66 16.00
CA VAL A 54 4.31 -13.42 15.25
C VAL A 54 5.15 -13.75 14.01
N LEU A 55 6.14 -14.63 14.15
CA LEU A 55 6.99 -15.07 13.04
C LEU A 55 6.13 -15.67 11.91
N GLU A 56 5.29 -16.65 12.24
CA GLU A 56 4.40 -17.33 11.30
C GLU A 56 3.45 -16.36 10.58
N TYR A 57 2.71 -15.54 11.33
CA TYR A 57 1.73 -14.61 10.75
C TYR A 57 2.33 -13.39 10.07
N SER A 58 3.63 -13.14 10.24
CA SER A 58 4.37 -12.14 9.48
C SER A 58 4.89 -12.68 8.14
N GLY A 59 4.71 -13.97 7.84
CA GLY A 59 5.26 -14.63 6.66
C GLY A 59 6.71 -15.08 6.84
N GLY A 60 7.12 -15.41 8.06
CA GLY A 60 8.48 -15.88 8.38
C GLY A 60 9.52 -14.76 8.49
N ILE A 61 9.11 -13.51 8.72
CA ILE A 61 10.06 -12.38 8.79
C ILE A 61 10.58 -12.23 10.22
N ALA A 62 11.77 -12.79 10.51
CA ALA A 62 12.36 -12.79 11.84
C ALA A 62 12.58 -11.39 12.44
N ASP A 63 12.90 -10.39 11.62
CA ASP A 63 12.98 -8.98 12.04
C ASP A 63 11.69 -8.44 12.65
N VAL A 64 10.54 -8.95 12.19
CA VAL A 64 9.22 -8.59 12.73
C VAL A 64 9.04 -9.20 14.12
N ALA A 65 9.40 -10.47 14.30
CA ALA A 65 9.35 -11.13 15.59
C ALA A 65 10.34 -10.51 16.59
N ALA A 66 11.55 -10.14 16.16
CA ALA A 66 12.55 -9.47 16.99
C ALA A 66 12.03 -8.15 17.58
N ASP A 67 11.42 -7.30 16.75
CA ASP A 67 10.78 -6.06 17.21
C ASP A 67 9.63 -6.31 18.20
N PHE A 68 8.89 -7.41 18.04
CA PHE A 68 7.84 -7.81 18.98
C PHE A 68 8.44 -8.20 20.34
N VAL A 69 9.49 -9.03 20.35
CA VAL A 69 10.22 -9.46 21.55
C VAL A 69 10.83 -8.26 22.30
N GLN A 70 11.38 -7.29 21.56
CA GLN A 70 11.90 -6.04 22.12
C GLN A 70 10.80 -5.14 22.73
N GLY A 71 9.53 -5.45 22.49
CA GLY A 71 8.39 -4.71 22.99
C GLY A 71 8.13 -3.42 22.22
N ARG A 72 8.54 -3.33 20.94
CA ARG A 72 8.23 -2.18 20.08
C ARG A 72 6.71 -1.98 20.04
N GLY A 73 6.22 -0.75 20.08
CA GLY A 73 4.78 -0.46 20.12
C GLY A 73 4.07 -0.79 21.45
N CYS A 74 4.79 -1.20 22.51
CA CYS A 74 4.22 -1.35 23.84
C CYS A 74 4.00 0.02 24.52
N TRP A 75 2.88 0.15 25.24
CA TRP A 75 2.37 1.42 25.79
C TRP A 75 3.18 2.01 26.95
N LYS A 76 4.33 1.43 27.31
CA LYS A 76 5.13 1.90 28.44
C LYS A 76 5.91 3.16 28.05
N LYS A 77 5.41 4.31 28.51
CA LYS A 77 5.90 5.68 28.26
C LYS A 77 7.40 5.94 28.45
N ARG A 78 8.17 5.04 29.06
CA ARG A 78 9.61 5.23 29.33
C ARG A 78 10.54 4.57 28.31
N THR A 79 10.08 3.55 27.57
CA THR A 79 10.99 2.79 26.68
C THR A 79 11.17 3.40 25.29
N PHE A 80 10.33 4.36 24.87
CA PHE A 80 10.44 4.92 23.52
C PHE A 80 11.67 5.81 23.33
N VAL A 81 12.10 6.51 24.39
CA VAL A 81 13.34 7.31 24.35
C VAL A 81 14.58 6.41 24.35
N ALA A 82 14.53 5.25 25.04
CA ALA A 82 15.61 4.27 25.08
C ALA A 82 15.70 3.41 23.80
N ALA A 83 14.58 3.05 23.17
CA ALA A 83 14.58 2.27 21.94
C ALA A 83 15.04 3.05 20.70
N ALA A 84 14.91 4.39 20.72
CA ALA A 84 15.47 5.26 19.70
C ALA A 84 16.99 5.51 19.91
N SER A 85 17.52 5.23 21.11
CA SER A 85 18.92 5.46 21.49
C SER A 85 19.76 4.18 21.44
N GLY A 86 19.59 3.39 20.38
CA GLY A 86 20.61 2.44 19.94
C GLY A 86 20.62 1.12 20.69
N ILE A 87 19.64 0.25 20.41
CA ILE A 87 19.96 -1.18 20.45
C ILE A 87 21.08 -1.38 19.43
N CYS A 88 22.23 -1.86 19.89
CA CYS A 88 23.35 -2.13 18.99
C CYS A 88 22.88 -3.10 17.90
N SER A 89 23.27 -2.87 16.65
CA SER A 89 22.95 -3.76 15.53
C SER A 89 23.38 -5.21 15.79
N GLY A 90 24.34 -5.43 16.69
CA GLY A 90 24.72 -6.76 17.19
C GLY A 90 23.62 -7.46 18.00
N GLU A 91 23.05 -6.81 19.01
CA GLU A 91 21.99 -7.40 19.86
C GLU A 91 20.74 -7.76 19.05
N ARG A 92 20.38 -6.93 18.07
CA ARG A 92 19.27 -7.22 17.17
C ARG A 92 19.53 -8.46 16.32
N ARG A 93 20.73 -8.59 15.75
CA ARG A 93 21.12 -9.76 14.94
C ARG A 93 21.14 -11.04 15.78
N GLN A 94 21.64 -10.97 17.00
CA GLN A 94 21.57 -12.11 17.93
C GLN A 94 20.13 -12.52 18.19
N LEU A 95 19.25 -11.55 18.47
CA LEU A 95 17.84 -11.84 18.73
C LEU A 95 17.14 -12.48 17.53
N VAL A 96 17.45 -12.03 16.31
CA VAL A 96 16.93 -12.65 15.08
C VAL A 96 17.43 -14.11 14.97
N SER A 97 18.72 -14.34 15.19
CA SER A 97 19.30 -15.68 15.17
C SER A 97 18.69 -16.60 16.23
N ASP A 98 18.44 -16.10 17.45
CA ASP A 98 17.79 -16.86 18.52
C ASP A 98 16.36 -17.26 18.17
N ILE A 99 15.62 -16.38 17.48
CA ILE A 99 14.24 -16.64 17.03
C ILE A 99 14.24 -17.70 15.92
N GLU A 100 15.13 -17.58 14.94
CA GLU A 100 15.27 -18.54 13.85
C GLU A 100 15.67 -19.92 14.38
N SER A 101 16.69 -19.97 15.25
CA SER A 101 17.11 -21.21 15.92
C SER A 101 15.97 -21.84 16.73
N ALA A 102 15.18 -21.03 17.45
CA ALA A 102 14.03 -21.53 18.19
C ALA A 102 12.90 -22.06 17.30
N TYR A 103 12.74 -21.53 16.09
CA TYR A 103 11.76 -22.04 15.13
C TYR A 103 12.27 -23.33 14.45
N ASP A 104 13.54 -23.39 14.06
CA ASP A 104 14.17 -24.55 13.42
C ASP A 104 14.24 -25.78 14.34
N THR A 105 14.46 -25.54 15.63
CA THR A 105 14.48 -26.60 16.66
C THR A 105 13.10 -26.99 17.18
N ALA A 106 12.03 -26.27 16.78
CA ALA A 106 10.69 -26.59 17.22
C ALA A 106 10.21 -27.92 16.61
N PRO A 107 9.56 -28.80 17.39
CA PRO A 107 8.97 -30.02 16.85
C PRO A 107 8.01 -29.72 15.70
N LEU A 108 8.01 -30.55 14.65
CA LEU A 108 7.14 -30.36 13.48
C LEU A 108 5.64 -30.29 13.85
N SER A 109 5.24 -31.01 14.90
CA SER A 109 3.88 -30.96 15.46
C SER A 109 3.53 -29.59 16.04
N GLN A 110 4.49 -28.88 16.64
CA GLN A 110 4.32 -27.52 17.13
C GLN A 110 4.23 -26.52 15.97
N ILE A 111 5.06 -26.68 14.92
CA ILE A 111 5.01 -25.85 13.72
C ILE A 111 3.64 -25.99 13.03
N ALA A 112 3.16 -27.22 12.83
CA ALA A 112 1.83 -27.47 12.28
C ALA A 112 0.70 -26.82 13.10
N ARG A 113 0.82 -26.82 14.44
CA ARG A 113 -0.11 -26.13 15.35
C ARG A 113 -0.07 -24.61 15.22
N LEU A 114 1.11 -24.03 14.96
CA LEU A 114 1.28 -22.59 14.69
C LEU A 114 0.58 -22.18 13.38
N CYS A 115 0.77 -22.96 12.30
CA CYS A 115 0.18 -22.68 10.98
C CYS A 115 -1.36 -22.82 10.96
N GLY A 116 -1.91 -23.68 11.83
CA GLY A 116 -3.36 -23.91 11.92
C GLY A 116 -4.09 -22.85 12.75
N ASN A 117 -4.49 -23.23 13.96
CA ASN A 117 -5.13 -22.32 14.92
C ASN A 117 -4.40 -22.40 16.26
N PRO A 118 -3.46 -21.47 16.55
CA PRO A 118 -2.63 -21.55 17.74
C PRO A 118 -3.43 -21.42 19.04
N VAL A 119 -4.66 -20.89 18.98
CA VAL A 119 -5.55 -20.83 20.14
C VAL A 119 -6.21 -22.17 20.42
N GLN A 120 -6.71 -22.85 19.40
CA GLN A 120 -7.27 -24.20 19.56
C GLN A 120 -6.20 -25.22 19.96
N ALA A 121 -4.97 -25.02 19.48
CA ALA A 121 -3.82 -25.83 19.86
C ALA A 121 -3.27 -25.54 21.27
N GLY A 122 -3.84 -24.57 22.00
CA GLY A 122 -3.40 -24.21 23.35
C GLY A 122 -2.05 -23.48 23.42
N LEU A 123 -1.49 -23.06 22.30
CA LEU A 123 -0.19 -22.35 22.26
C LEU A 123 -0.31 -20.92 22.76
N VAL A 124 -1.43 -20.25 22.47
CA VAL A 124 -1.73 -18.90 22.94
C VAL A 124 -3.20 -18.76 23.32
N SER A 125 -3.52 -17.95 24.32
CA SER A 125 -4.90 -17.60 24.64
C SER A 125 -5.52 -16.70 23.56
N GLY A 126 -6.85 -16.70 23.44
CA GLY A 126 -7.55 -15.81 22.50
C GLY A 126 -7.28 -14.32 22.74
N ALA A 127 -7.01 -13.93 23.99
CA ALA A 127 -6.60 -12.57 24.33
C ALA A 127 -5.16 -12.24 23.86
N GLN A 128 -4.25 -13.22 23.93
CA GLN A 128 -2.90 -13.08 23.35
C GLN A 128 -2.96 -12.98 21.83
N MET A 129 -3.76 -13.83 21.17
CA MET A 129 -3.93 -13.81 19.71
C MET A 129 -4.42 -12.45 19.20
N LEU A 130 -5.44 -11.86 19.81
CA LEU A 130 -5.93 -10.52 19.45
C LEU A 130 -4.86 -9.44 19.62
N LYS A 131 -4.02 -9.54 20.67
CA LYS A 131 -2.93 -8.59 20.90
C LYS A 131 -1.85 -8.73 19.84
N ILE A 132 -1.45 -9.96 19.49
CA ILE A 132 -0.47 -10.28 18.45
C ILE A 132 -0.93 -9.72 17.11
N LEU A 133 -2.15 -10.06 16.68
CA LEU A 133 -2.68 -9.62 15.38
C LEU A 133 -2.87 -8.09 15.32
N ARG A 134 -3.33 -7.47 16.41
CA ARG A 134 -3.39 -6.01 16.51
C ARG A 134 -2.01 -5.38 16.39
N TRP A 135 -1.00 -5.98 17.01
CA TRP A 135 0.37 -5.49 16.96
C TRP A 135 0.93 -5.58 15.53
N LEU A 136 0.75 -6.73 14.86
CA LEU A 136 1.15 -6.92 13.46
C LEU A 136 0.53 -5.88 12.53
N MET A 137 -0.79 -5.70 12.65
CA MET A 137 -1.54 -4.70 11.89
C MET A 137 -1.00 -3.28 12.11
N GLU A 138 -0.75 -2.90 13.36
CA GLU A 138 -0.25 -1.56 13.69
C GLU A 138 1.22 -1.35 13.29
N ARG A 139 2.04 -2.40 13.34
CA ARG A 139 3.41 -2.37 12.83
C ARG A 139 3.43 -2.09 11.34
N SER A 140 2.67 -2.86 10.56
CA SER A 140 2.56 -2.67 9.11
C SER A 140 2.02 -1.28 8.77
N LEU A 141 1.03 -0.81 9.53
CA LEU A 141 0.53 0.55 9.39
C LEU A 141 1.59 1.61 9.70
N THR A 142 2.47 1.37 10.67
CA THR A 142 3.56 2.29 11.01
C THR A 142 4.57 2.40 9.88
N ALA A 143 5.02 1.27 9.32
CA ALA A 143 5.93 1.25 8.18
C ALA A 143 5.33 2.00 6.98
N TRP A 144 4.05 1.77 6.69
CA TRP A 144 3.34 2.51 5.64
C TRP A 144 3.26 4.02 5.92
N VAL A 145 2.96 4.43 7.16
CA VAL A 145 2.93 5.86 7.52
C VAL A 145 4.32 6.50 7.40
N GLU A 146 5.38 5.80 7.80
CA GLU A 146 6.77 6.25 7.64
C GLU A 146 7.11 6.45 6.16
N GLU A 147 6.74 5.50 5.30
CA GLU A 147 6.90 5.60 3.85
C GLU A 147 6.13 6.80 3.27
N GLN A 148 4.86 6.98 3.64
CA GLN A 148 4.06 8.13 3.17
C GLN A 148 4.67 9.47 3.60
N ASN A 149 5.20 9.54 4.82
CA ASN A 149 5.85 10.75 5.31
C ASN A 149 7.19 11.01 4.61
N ALA A 150 8.01 9.97 4.41
CA ALA A 150 9.35 10.10 3.84
C ALA A 150 9.32 10.33 2.33
N VAL A 151 8.53 9.56 1.60
CA VAL A 151 8.51 9.56 0.12
C VAL A 151 7.62 10.67 -0.42
N HIS A 152 6.47 10.91 0.21
CA HIS A 152 5.46 11.83 -0.33
C HIS A 152 5.33 13.13 0.47
N GLY A 153 5.88 13.20 1.69
CA GLY A 153 5.70 14.36 2.56
C GLY A 153 4.23 14.63 2.88
N VAL A 154 3.40 13.58 2.93
CA VAL A 154 1.95 13.69 3.21
C VAL A 154 1.60 12.97 4.50
N ALA A 155 0.72 13.60 5.29
CA ALA A 155 0.19 13.00 6.50
C ALA A 155 -1.13 12.31 6.13
N PRO A 156 -1.22 10.97 6.23
CA PRO A 156 -2.42 10.25 5.84
C PRO A 156 -3.66 10.71 6.63
N SER A 157 -4.78 10.85 5.91
CA SER A 157 -6.06 11.16 6.51
C SER A 157 -6.54 10.03 7.43
N ARG A 158 -7.54 10.31 8.28
CA ARG A 158 -8.19 9.28 9.11
C ARG A 158 -8.71 8.11 8.27
N ALA A 159 -9.38 8.42 7.15
CA ALA A 159 -9.99 7.39 6.30
C ALA A 159 -8.92 6.46 5.73
N GLN A 160 -7.85 7.03 5.17
CA GLN A 160 -6.71 6.27 4.64
C GLN A 160 -6.03 5.41 5.71
N LEU A 161 -5.84 5.94 6.93
CA LEU A 161 -5.26 5.16 8.04
C LEU A 161 -6.14 3.96 8.42
N VAL A 162 -7.46 4.12 8.43
CA VAL A 162 -8.40 3.04 8.77
C VAL A 162 -8.45 2.01 7.65
N GLU A 163 -8.53 2.46 6.40
CA GLU A 163 -8.49 1.60 5.22
C GLU A 163 -7.20 0.77 5.17
N GLN A 164 -6.04 1.43 5.33
CA GLN A 164 -4.76 0.73 5.35
C GLN A 164 -4.66 -0.23 6.55
N ALA A 165 -5.19 0.13 7.71
CA ALA A 165 -5.22 -0.77 8.87
C ALA A 165 -6.05 -2.02 8.60
N LEU A 166 -7.17 -1.91 7.88
CA LEU A 166 -7.99 -3.06 7.49
C LEU A 166 -7.24 -3.98 6.51
N CYS A 167 -6.51 -3.40 5.56
CA CYS A 167 -5.65 -4.14 4.63
C CYS A 167 -4.45 -4.80 5.33
N ALA A 168 -3.98 -4.24 6.44
CA ALA A 168 -2.85 -4.74 7.21
C ALA A 168 -3.19 -5.92 8.15
N ILE A 169 -4.45 -6.35 8.24
CA ILE A 169 -4.84 -7.53 9.02
C ILE A 169 -4.32 -8.79 8.31
N PRO A 170 -3.52 -9.66 8.95
CA PRO A 170 -2.97 -10.86 8.30
C PRO A 170 -4.08 -11.76 7.75
N ALA A 171 -4.00 -12.08 6.45
CA ALA A 171 -5.02 -12.87 5.76
C ALA A 171 -5.12 -14.32 6.29
N LEU A 172 -4.01 -14.86 6.79
CA LEU A 172 -3.93 -16.20 7.38
C LEU A 172 -4.58 -16.29 8.77
N ALA A 173 -4.83 -15.16 9.44
CA ALA A 173 -5.37 -15.16 10.81
C ALA A 173 -6.73 -15.86 10.88
N PRO A 174 -7.08 -16.56 11.98
CA PRO A 174 -8.39 -17.20 12.07
C PRO A 174 -9.51 -16.17 11.92
N GLN A 175 -10.54 -16.51 11.12
CA GLN A 175 -11.58 -15.58 10.66
C GLN A 175 -12.27 -14.83 11.81
N PHE A 176 -12.52 -15.53 12.93
CA PHE A 176 -13.09 -14.94 14.14
C PHE A 176 -12.28 -13.73 14.65
N TYR A 177 -10.95 -13.85 14.71
CA TYR A 177 -10.08 -12.77 15.17
C TYR A 177 -9.95 -11.64 14.14
N GLN A 178 -9.95 -11.98 12.84
CA GLN A 178 -10.00 -10.96 11.79
C GLN A 178 -11.27 -10.09 11.92
N GLN A 179 -12.44 -10.72 12.04
CA GLN A 179 -13.72 -10.02 12.20
C GLN A 179 -13.72 -9.15 13.46
N LYS A 180 -13.16 -9.66 14.56
CA LYS A 180 -13.04 -8.91 15.81
C LYS A 180 -12.10 -7.71 15.71
N LEU A 181 -11.05 -7.77 14.89
CA LEU A 181 -10.20 -6.59 14.61
C LEU A 181 -10.90 -5.61 13.67
N ARG A 182 -11.55 -6.11 12.63
CA ARG A 182 -12.34 -5.28 11.69
C ARG A 182 -13.42 -4.51 12.43
N SER A 183 -14.15 -5.13 13.36
CA SER A 183 -15.19 -4.46 14.14
C SER A 183 -14.66 -3.38 15.08
N LEU A 184 -13.37 -3.42 15.49
CA LEU A 184 -12.73 -2.33 16.23
C LEU A 184 -12.41 -1.12 15.35
N LEU A 185 -12.15 -1.35 14.06
CA LEU A 185 -11.79 -0.31 13.09
C LEU A 185 -13.02 0.29 12.39
N VAL A 186 -14.01 -0.52 12.05
CA VAL A 186 -15.29 -0.10 11.44
C VAL A 186 -16.25 0.36 12.56
N THR A 187 -15.81 1.37 13.30
CA THR A 187 -16.58 2.00 14.38
C THR A 187 -16.91 3.44 14.05
N THR A 188 -17.61 4.11 14.96
CA THR A 188 -17.92 5.53 14.82
C THR A 188 -16.64 6.38 14.67
N PRO A 189 -16.70 7.53 13.98
CA PRO A 189 -15.55 8.43 13.81
C PRO A 189 -14.86 8.84 15.12
N ARG A 190 -15.60 8.87 16.23
CA ARG A 190 -15.05 9.18 17.57
C ARG A 190 -14.17 8.04 18.09
N SER A 191 -14.63 6.80 17.97
CA SER A 191 -13.89 5.61 18.39
C SER A 191 -12.61 5.43 17.57
N GLN A 192 -12.70 5.63 16.25
CA GLN A 192 -11.53 5.61 15.37
C GLN A 192 -10.49 6.67 15.76
N ARG A 193 -10.92 7.91 16.05
CA ARG A 193 -10.01 8.98 16.53
C ARG A 193 -9.31 8.58 17.83
N ARG A 194 -10.04 7.96 18.77
CA ARG A 194 -9.48 7.48 20.05
C ARG A 194 -8.47 6.33 19.82
N TRP A 195 -8.77 5.41 18.92
CA TRP A 195 -7.86 4.33 18.55
C TRP A 195 -6.60 4.90 17.89
N LEU A 196 -6.73 5.79 16.90
CA LEU A 196 -5.60 6.45 16.22
C LEU A 196 -4.72 7.23 17.18
N ALA A 197 -5.30 7.96 18.14
CA ALA A 197 -4.51 8.63 19.18
C ALA A 197 -3.68 7.63 20.02
N THR A 198 -4.26 6.47 20.33
CA THR A 198 -3.60 5.41 21.09
C THR A 198 -2.54 4.66 20.27
N PHE A 199 -2.80 4.43 18.99
CA PHE A 199 -1.85 3.90 18.02
C PHE A 199 -0.64 4.83 17.90
N ARG A 200 -0.86 6.11 17.57
CA ARG A 200 0.21 7.11 17.42
C ARG A 200 1.06 7.24 18.67
N LEU A 201 0.42 7.31 19.84
CA LEU A 201 1.13 7.38 21.12
C LEU A 201 2.00 6.14 21.39
N ARG A 202 1.54 4.94 20.99
CA ARG A 202 2.31 3.69 21.19
C ARG A 202 3.50 3.57 20.26
N TRP A 203 3.35 4.05 19.02
CA TRP A 203 4.37 3.97 17.98
C TRP A 203 5.22 5.23 17.89
N GLY A 204 5.08 6.17 18.85
CA GLY A 204 5.85 7.41 18.88
C GLY A 204 5.63 8.32 17.67
N LEU A 205 4.54 8.10 16.92
CA LEU A 205 4.17 8.93 15.78
C LEU A 205 3.69 10.27 16.32
N ARG A 206 4.53 11.29 16.22
CA ARG A 206 4.19 12.64 16.70
C ARG A 206 3.01 13.18 15.89
N ILE A 207 1.94 13.57 16.59
CA ILE A 207 0.91 14.48 16.06
C ILE A 207 1.53 15.87 16.10
N GLY A 208 2.46 16.11 15.20
CA GLY A 208 2.91 17.45 14.87
C GLY A 208 2.63 17.60 13.40
N LYS A 209 2.13 18.78 13.00
CA LYS A 209 2.15 19.25 11.62
C LYS A 209 3.37 18.61 10.95
N LEU A 210 3.16 17.89 9.82
CA LEU A 210 4.25 17.66 8.86
C LEU A 210 5.12 18.89 8.99
N LYS A 211 6.38 18.74 9.42
CA LYS A 211 7.30 19.86 9.27
C LYS A 211 7.09 20.21 7.81
N LEU A 212 6.44 21.36 7.52
CA LEU A 212 6.52 21.92 6.20
C LEU A 212 8.02 21.88 6.00
N CYS A 213 8.52 21.03 5.09
CA CYS A 213 9.94 21.02 4.81
C CYS A 213 10.23 22.49 4.51
N SER A 214 10.87 23.18 5.45
CA SER A 214 11.04 24.63 5.41
C SER A 214 11.90 25.00 4.20
N HIS A 215 12.52 23.98 3.62
CA HIS A 215 13.30 23.98 2.41
C HIS A 215 12.75 22.89 1.49
N LEU A 216 11.51 23.01 1.02
CA LEU A 216 11.30 22.61 -0.38
C LEU A 216 12.27 23.46 -1.19
N SER A 217 13.10 22.83 -2.01
CA SER A 217 13.98 23.57 -2.91
C SER A 217 13.14 24.59 -3.69
N VAL A 218 13.74 25.73 -4.06
CA VAL A 218 13.05 26.76 -4.86
C VAL A 218 12.40 26.12 -6.09
N GLN A 219 13.09 25.16 -6.71
CA GLN A 219 12.62 24.36 -7.83
C GLN A 219 11.35 23.53 -7.52
N GLU A 220 11.28 22.87 -6.36
CA GLU A 220 10.09 22.10 -5.96
C GLU A 220 8.90 22.99 -5.64
N LYS A 221 9.13 24.18 -5.07
CA LYS A 221 8.07 25.18 -4.85
C LYS A 221 7.51 25.66 -6.19
N GLN A 222 8.39 26.07 -7.10
CA GLN A 222 8.03 26.49 -8.45
C GLN A 222 7.29 25.38 -9.21
N SER A 223 7.76 24.13 -9.14
CA SER A 223 7.09 23.00 -9.77
C SER A 223 5.68 22.77 -9.22
N LYS A 224 5.48 22.94 -7.91
CA LYS A 224 4.16 22.83 -7.28
C LYS A 224 3.24 23.97 -7.68
N GLU A 225 3.73 25.20 -7.71
CA GLU A 225 2.98 26.38 -8.13
C GLU A 225 2.57 26.29 -9.60
N PHE A 226 3.49 25.89 -10.48
CA PHE A 226 3.20 25.64 -11.89
C PHE A 226 2.16 24.55 -12.08
N LYS A 227 2.31 23.40 -11.40
CA LYS A 227 1.32 22.32 -11.47
C LYS A 227 -0.05 22.77 -10.97
N ALA A 228 -0.12 23.64 -9.96
CA ALA A 228 -1.37 24.18 -9.46
C ALA A 228 -2.01 25.14 -10.47
N ALA A 229 -1.25 26.12 -10.99
CA ALA A 229 -1.69 27.06 -12.00
C ALA A 229 -2.15 26.34 -13.28
N PHE A 230 -1.35 25.39 -13.77
CA PHE A 230 -1.69 24.57 -14.93
C PHE A 230 -2.98 23.79 -14.74
N LYS A 231 -3.16 23.12 -13.59
CA LYS A 231 -4.41 22.40 -13.29
C LYS A 231 -5.63 23.31 -13.27
N GLU A 232 -5.48 24.52 -12.73
CA GLU A 232 -6.57 25.50 -12.67
C GLU A 232 -6.92 26.02 -14.08
N MET A 233 -5.92 26.45 -14.85
CA MET A 233 -6.10 26.94 -16.22
C MET A 233 -6.67 25.85 -17.14
N TRP A 234 -6.18 24.62 -17.02
CA TRP A 234 -6.71 23.46 -17.72
C TRP A 234 -8.19 23.21 -17.38
N ARG A 235 -8.55 23.26 -16.09
CA ARG A 235 -9.94 23.05 -15.65
C ARG A 235 -10.86 24.13 -16.23
N ARG A 236 -10.44 25.39 -16.19
CA ARG A 236 -11.21 26.51 -16.76
C ARG A 236 -11.38 26.39 -18.26
N ARG A 237 -10.30 26.13 -19.01
CA ARG A 237 -10.35 26.01 -20.47
C ARG A 237 -11.21 24.83 -20.91
N LYS A 238 -11.11 23.70 -20.21
CA LYS A 238 -11.94 22.53 -20.47
C LYS A 238 -13.42 22.78 -20.16
N ALA A 239 -13.74 23.50 -19.09
CA ALA A 239 -15.11 23.86 -18.75
C ALA A 239 -15.72 24.86 -19.75
N ALA A 240 -14.91 25.74 -20.34
CA ALA A 240 -15.34 26.71 -21.34
C ALA A 240 -15.46 26.13 -22.76
N SER A 241 -14.91 24.93 -23.02
CA SER A 241 -15.00 24.30 -24.33
C SER A 241 -16.35 23.61 -24.51
N ALA A 242 -17.16 24.09 -25.47
CA ALA A 242 -18.46 23.52 -25.81
C ALA A 242 -18.38 22.04 -26.21
N ALA A 243 -17.26 21.61 -26.83
CA ALA A 243 -17.06 20.24 -27.28
C ALA A 243 -16.49 19.31 -26.18
N GLY A 244 -16.23 19.82 -24.97
CA GLY A 244 -15.58 19.06 -23.88
C GLY A 244 -14.15 18.59 -24.17
N SER A 245 -13.61 18.93 -25.35
CA SER A 245 -12.25 18.66 -25.80
C SER A 245 -11.48 19.97 -25.96
N VAL A 246 -10.17 19.93 -25.70
CA VAL A 246 -9.27 21.09 -25.80
C VAL A 246 -8.37 20.84 -27.00
N THR A 247 -8.34 21.78 -27.95
CA THR A 247 -7.47 21.67 -29.13
C THR A 247 -6.00 21.84 -28.75
N THR A 248 -5.08 21.47 -29.65
CA THR A 248 -3.63 21.65 -29.42
C THR A 248 -3.28 23.12 -29.13
N MET A 249 -3.85 24.07 -29.88
CA MET A 249 -3.64 25.50 -29.65
C MET A 249 -4.15 25.94 -28.27
N GLN A 250 -5.36 25.50 -27.89
CA GLN A 250 -5.91 25.82 -26.57
C GLN A 250 -5.11 25.18 -25.42
N TRP A 251 -4.49 24.02 -25.66
CA TRP A 251 -3.58 23.41 -24.69
C TRP A 251 -2.30 24.24 -24.52
N LEU A 252 -1.71 24.72 -25.62
CA LEU A 252 -0.56 25.62 -25.58
C LEU A 252 -0.88 26.92 -24.84
N GLU A 253 -2.04 27.53 -25.10
CA GLU A 253 -2.52 28.70 -24.35
C GLU A 253 -2.61 28.44 -22.84
N VAL A 254 -3.09 27.25 -22.43
CA VAL A 254 -3.15 26.86 -21.00
C VAL A 254 -1.75 26.73 -20.40
N VAL A 255 -0.79 26.18 -21.15
CA VAL A 255 0.60 26.07 -20.70
C VAL A 255 1.21 27.47 -20.54
N VAL A 256 1.08 28.33 -21.55
CA VAL A 256 1.59 29.72 -21.51
C VAL A 256 0.98 30.49 -20.36
N ALA A 257 -0.34 30.47 -20.21
CA ALA A 257 -1.03 31.15 -19.10
C ALA A 257 -0.61 30.61 -17.72
N ALA A 258 -0.33 29.32 -17.61
CA ALA A 258 0.17 28.73 -16.36
C ALA A 258 1.62 29.15 -16.06
N ILE A 259 2.46 29.27 -17.10
CA ILE A 259 3.82 29.81 -16.98
C ILE A 259 3.71 31.28 -16.54
N GLU A 260 2.92 32.11 -17.23
CA GLU A 260 2.69 33.53 -16.91
C GLU A 260 2.17 33.80 -15.49
N VAL A 261 1.45 32.86 -14.86
CA VAL A 261 1.04 33.02 -13.46
C VAL A 261 2.21 32.81 -12.48
N VAL A 262 3.17 31.96 -12.84
CA VAL A 262 4.30 31.60 -11.98
C VAL A 262 5.52 32.48 -12.27
N LEU A 263 5.61 33.06 -13.48
CA LEU A 263 6.74 33.88 -13.93
C LEU A 263 6.95 35.19 -13.13
N PRO A 264 5.95 36.01 -12.79
CA PRO A 264 6.16 37.31 -12.15
C PRO A 264 6.72 37.21 -10.73
N ALA A 265 6.56 36.04 -10.10
CA ALA A 265 7.07 35.77 -8.77
C ALA A 265 8.56 35.35 -8.76
N ASN A 266 9.15 35.06 -9.92
CA ASN A 266 10.48 34.49 -10.05
C ASN A 266 11.46 35.46 -10.73
N ASP A 267 12.70 35.45 -10.25
CA ASP A 267 13.82 36.14 -10.87
C ASP A 267 14.28 35.32 -12.09
N TRP A 268 14.08 35.87 -13.29
CA TRP A 268 14.30 35.15 -14.55
C TRP A 268 15.76 34.85 -14.75
N GLU A 269 16.62 35.83 -14.51
CA GLU A 269 18.05 35.68 -14.70
C GLU A 269 18.59 34.54 -13.83
N ALA A 270 18.20 34.50 -12.56
CA ALA A 270 18.57 33.42 -11.64
C ALA A 270 18.02 32.05 -12.08
N ALA A 271 16.79 31.99 -12.61
CA ALA A 271 16.16 30.74 -13.05
C ALA A 271 16.82 30.19 -14.34
N PHE A 272 17.09 31.05 -15.32
CA PHE A 272 17.75 30.69 -16.56
C PHE A 272 19.25 30.40 -16.35
N ALA A 273 19.93 31.12 -15.45
CA ALA A 273 21.30 30.83 -15.05
C ALA A 273 21.40 29.46 -14.35
N ALA A 274 20.45 29.11 -13.48
CA ALA A 274 20.45 27.82 -12.77
C ALA A 274 20.35 26.60 -13.71
N VAL A 275 19.75 26.76 -14.89
CA VAL A 275 19.68 25.70 -15.92
C VAL A 275 20.76 25.83 -16.99
N GLY A 276 21.71 26.76 -16.83
CA GLY A 276 22.80 27.02 -17.77
C GLY A 276 22.38 27.75 -19.05
N ALA A 277 21.10 28.12 -19.21
CA ALA A 277 20.60 28.72 -20.44
C ALA A 277 21.24 30.09 -20.74
N VAL A 278 21.58 30.87 -19.71
CA VAL A 278 22.30 32.15 -19.88
C VAL A 278 23.72 31.92 -20.41
N ALA A 279 24.41 30.88 -19.93
CA ALA A 279 25.74 30.53 -20.44
C ALA A 279 25.64 30.03 -21.89
N GLU A 280 24.66 29.18 -22.19
CA GLU A 280 24.44 28.63 -23.54
C GLU A 280 24.03 29.71 -24.55
N GLN A 281 23.36 30.80 -24.14
CA GLN A 281 23.05 31.93 -25.02
C GLN A 281 24.30 32.58 -25.62
N THR A 282 25.41 32.60 -24.88
CA THR A 282 26.68 33.12 -25.38
C THR A 282 27.39 32.16 -26.35
N CYS A 283 27.02 30.88 -26.31
CA CYS A 283 27.56 29.83 -27.19
C CYS A 283 26.79 29.67 -28.50
N LEU A 284 25.63 30.33 -28.66
CA LEU A 284 24.83 30.28 -29.89
C LEU A 284 25.54 31.07 -30.99
N GLY A 285 26.22 30.35 -31.89
CA GLY A 285 26.88 30.96 -33.05
C GLY A 285 25.90 31.56 -34.05
N GLU A 286 26.33 32.59 -34.78
CA GLU A 286 25.53 33.33 -35.79
C GLU A 286 24.76 32.42 -36.74
N ARG A 287 25.39 31.33 -37.21
CA ARG A 287 24.77 30.35 -38.12
C ARG A 287 23.46 29.76 -37.58
N LEU A 288 23.36 29.53 -36.27
CA LEU A 288 22.16 28.97 -35.66
C LEU A 288 21.09 30.05 -35.45
N CYS A 289 21.50 31.28 -35.12
CA CYS A 289 20.60 32.44 -35.09
C CYS A 289 19.98 32.69 -36.47
N ASP A 290 20.78 32.67 -37.53
CA ASP A 290 20.31 32.83 -38.92
C ASP A 290 19.34 31.71 -39.32
N ALA A 291 19.65 30.46 -38.98
CA ALA A 291 18.78 29.32 -39.27
C ALA A 291 17.41 29.41 -38.55
N LEU A 292 17.37 30.06 -37.38
CA LEU A 292 16.15 30.31 -36.60
C LEU A 292 15.45 31.62 -36.98
N GLY A 293 16.03 32.42 -37.88
CA GLY A 293 15.50 33.73 -38.29
C GLY A 293 15.68 34.82 -37.23
N TRP A 294 16.67 34.67 -36.33
CA TRP A 294 17.00 35.64 -35.30
C TRP A 294 18.09 36.59 -35.80
N LYS A 295 17.77 37.87 -35.86
CA LYS A 295 18.78 38.91 -36.16
C LYS A 295 19.87 38.97 -35.09
N LEU A 296 19.50 38.69 -33.84
CA LEU A 296 20.38 38.62 -32.68
C LEU A 296 19.84 37.53 -31.75
N CYS A 297 20.73 36.81 -31.06
CA CYS A 297 20.30 35.87 -30.03
C CYS A 297 19.45 36.62 -28.98
N PRO A 298 18.19 36.20 -28.73
CA PRO A 298 17.36 36.83 -27.73
C PRO A 298 18.04 36.75 -26.38
N GLN A 299 18.30 37.88 -25.73
CA GLN A 299 18.91 37.93 -24.40
C GLN A 299 17.85 37.68 -23.33
N VAL A 300 18.17 36.93 -22.28
CA VAL A 300 17.32 36.90 -21.08
C VAL A 300 17.32 38.32 -20.49
N PRO A 301 16.16 38.97 -20.34
CA PRO A 301 16.12 40.31 -19.74
C PRO A 301 16.61 40.26 -18.29
N GLU A 302 17.43 41.24 -17.91
CA GLU A 302 17.96 41.37 -16.53
C GLU A 302 16.82 41.71 -15.55
N GLY A 303 16.80 41.04 -14.40
CA GLY A 303 15.89 41.30 -13.29
C GLY A 303 14.45 40.73 -13.41
N ARG A 304 13.55 41.27 -12.58
CA ARG A 304 12.12 40.89 -12.60
C ARG A 304 11.43 41.60 -13.76
N LEU A 305 10.69 40.85 -14.58
CA LEU A 305 9.82 41.45 -15.59
C LEU A 305 8.82 42.40 -14.91
N GLU A 306 9.02 43.70 -15.09
CA GLU A 306 7.98 44.68 -14.77
C GLU A 306 6.84 44.47 -15.75
N VAL A 307 5.71 44.00 -15.24
CA VAL A 307 4.47 43.93 -16.02
C VAL A 307 4.03 45.36 -16.26
N VAL A 308 4.45 45.96 -17.37
CA VAL A 308 3.95 47.26 -17.80
C VAL A 308 2.50 47.07 -18.24
N THR A 309 1.57 47.29 -17.32
CA THR A 309 0.14 47.38 -17.65
C THR A 309 -0.10 48.62 -18.50
N LEU A 310 -0.04 48.48 -19.81
CA LEU A 310 -0.57 49.47 -20.73
C LEU A 310 -2.10 49.40 -20.66
N ARG A 311 -2.70 50.37 -19.95
CA ARG A 311 -4.14 50.61 -20.03
C ARG A 311 -4.46 51.14 -21.42
N SER A 312 -5.06 50.31 -22.27
CA SER A 312 -5.70 50.78 -23.50
C SER A 312 -6.82 51.76 -23.13
N ALA A 313 -6.74 52.99 -23.63
CA ALA A 313 -7.76 54.02 -23.45
C ALA A 313 -9.06 53.71 -24.22
N ARG A 314 -9.09 52.68 -25.06
CA ARG A 314 -10.30 52.22 -25.74
C ARG A 314 -10.53 50.76 -25.35
N GLY A 315 -11.65 50.53 -24.67
CA GLY A 315 -11.98 49.27 -24.03
C GLY A 315 -11.85 48.08 -24.98
N GLY A 316 -11.27 46.99 -24.44
CA GLY A 316 -11.45 45.66 -24.99
C GLY A 316 -10.26 45.04 -25.70
N HIS A 317 -9.03 45.15 -25.18
CA HIS A 317 -8.05 44.06 -25.21
C HIS A 317 -6.84 44.46 -24.35
N LEU A 318 -6.48 43.64 -23.36
CA LEU A 318 -5.18 43.75 -22.70
C LEU A 318 -4.13 43.25 -23.68
N GLU A 319 -3.39 44.18 -24.29
CA GLU A 319 -2.20 43.85 -25.05
C GLU A 319 -0.99 43.97 -24.10
N VAL A 320 -0.42 42.83 -23.72
CA VAL A 320 0.87 42.80 -23.01
C VAL A 320 1.94 43.13 -24.05
N ALA A 321 2.52 44.32 -23.95
CA ALA A 321 3.62 44.73 -24.82
C ALA A 321 4.91 44.02 -24.42
N LEU A 322 5.11 42.79 -24.91
CA LEU A 322 6.45 42.27 -25.12
C LEU A 322 7.08 43.11 -26.24
N GLY A 323 8.28 43.64 -25.98
CA GLY A 323 9.00 44.55 -26.89
C GLY A 323 8.98 44.07 -28.34
N SER A 324 8.76 44.99 -29.28
CA SER A 324 8.47 44.73 -30.70
C SER A 324 9.47 43.81 -31.42
N GLY A 325 10.70 43.68 -30.91
CA GLY A 325 11.70 42.74 -31.43
C GLY A 325 11.37 41.26 -31.22
N TRP A 326 10.62 40.90 -30.18
CA TRP A 326 10.28 39.49 -29.91
C TRP A 326 9.10 38.98 -30.74
N ARG A 327 8.19 39.85 -31.20
CA ARG A 327 6.92 39.39 -31.81
C ARG A 327 7.11 38.67 -33.14
N CYS A 328 7.96 39.16 -34.04
CA CYS A 328 8.14 38.57 -35.37
C CYS A 328 8.99 37.28 -35.34
N GLY A 329 9.93 37.17 -34.39
CA GLY A 329 10.69 35.94 -34.17
C GLY A 329 9.89 34.90 -33.37
N ALA A 330 9.19 35.33 -32.31
CA ALA A 330 8.47 34.44 -31.41
C ALA A 330 7.41 33.60 -32.12
N VAL A 331 6.68 34.13 -33.10
CA VAL A 331 5.67 33.34 -33.81
C VAL A 331 6.31 32.20 -34.61
N ALA A 332 7.38 32.47 -35.37
CA ALA A 332 8.09 31.44 -36.13
C ALA A 332 8.81 30.41 -35.23
N ILE A 333 9.34 30.87 -34.09
CA ILE A 333 9.93 29.99 -33.07
C ILE A 333 8.84 29.15 -32.42
N LEU A 334 7.69 29.73 -32.07
CA LEU A 334 6.57 29.04 -31.46
C LEU A 334 5.98 28.01 -32.41
N ASP A 335 5.92 28.28 -33.72
CA ASP A 335 5.48 27.30 -34.71
C ASP A 335 6.47 26.14 -34.84
N ARG A 336 7.79 26.41 -34.87
CA ARG A 336 8.81 25.35 -34.87
C ARG A 336 8.84 24.58 -33.55
N CYS A 337 8.69 25.26 -32.42
CA CYS A 337 8.61 24.64 -31.10
C CYS A 337 7.32 23.84 -30.96
N ALA A 338 6.20 24.30 -31.52
CA ALA A 338 4.94 23.55 -31.55
C ALA A 338 5.08 22.30 -32.40
N ALA A 339 5.75 22.37 -33.56
CA ALA A 339 6.06 21.20 -34.39
C ALA A 339 6.97 20.20 -33.66
N LEU A 340 8.03 20.67 -33.00
CA LEU A 340 8.94 19.83 -32.21
C LEU A 340 8.25 19.23 -30.98
N LEU A 341 7.46 20.01 -30.26
CA LEU A 341 6.65 19.53 -29.13
C LEU A 341 5.60 18.52 -29.59
N HIS A 342 5.01 18.72 -30.77
CA HIS A 342 4.08 17.76 -31.35
C HIS A 342 4.80 16.45 -31.68
N GLN A 343 5.99 16.52 -32.30
CA GLN A 343 6.83 15.37 -32.58
C GLN A 343 7.24 14.63 -31.30
N GLU A 344 7.74 15.33 -30.29
CA GLU A 344 8.09 14.76 -28.97
C GLU A 344 6.87 14.14 -28.28
N MET A 345 5.72 14.80 -28.34
CA MET A 345 4.48 14.27 -27.79
C MET A 345 4.06 12.97 -28.50
N GLU A 346 4.15 12.89 -29.83
CA GLU A 346 3.90 11.64 -30.57
C GLU A 346 4.92 10.56 -30.21
N THR A 347 6.17 10.94 -30.01
CA THR A 347 7.24 10.03 -29.57
C THR A 347 6.96 9.49 -28.16
N LEU A 348 6.49 10.33 -27.24
CA LEU A 348 6.06 9.95 -25.89
C LEU A 348 4.79 9.08 -25.91
N LYS A 349 3.83 9.35 -26.81
CA LYS A 349 2.66 8.47 -27.02
C LYS A 349 3.10 7.08 -27.46
N ARG A 350 4.02 6.98 -28.42
CA ARG A 350 4.62 5.70 -28.87
C ARG A 350 5.32 4.99 -27.72
N ARG A 351 6.19 5.69 -26.97
CA ARG A 351 6.87 5.13 -25.78
C ARG A 351 5.90 4.64 -24.71
N ARG A 352 4.79 5.36 -24.48
CA ARG A 352 3.77 4.96 -23.51
C ARG A 352 3.02 3.70 -23.94
N VAL A 353 2.71 3.56 -25.24
CA VAL A 353 2.13 2.33 -25.80
C VAL A 353 3.12 1.17 -25.65
N GLU A 354 4.40 1.41 -25.90
CA GLU A 354 5.44 0.40 -25.76
C GLU A 354 5.64 -0.03 -24.31
N LEU A 355 5.73 0.91 -23.35
CA LEU A 355 5.78 0.60 -21.92
C LEU A 355 4.53 -0.18 -21.45
N LYS A 356 3.35 0.11 -22.00
CA LYS A 356 2.15 -0.69 -21.73
C LYS A 356 2.26 -2.11 -22.29
N ARG A 357 2.89 -2.30 -23.46
CA ARG A 357 3.16 -3.63 -24.03
C ARG A 357 4.17 -4.39 -23.17
N GLN A 358 5.28 -3.75 -22.80
CA GLN A 358 6.30 -4.32 -21.92
C GLN A 358 5.73 -4.69 -20.55
N SER A 359 4.93 -3.82 -19.93
CA SER A 359 4.27 -4.11 -18.65
C SER A 359 3.30 -5.31 -18.76
N LYS A 360 2.53 -5.40 -19.85
CA LYS A 360 1.67 -6.57 -20.12
C LYS A 360 2.50 -7.84 -20.31
N GLN A 361 3.65 -7.74 -20.98
CA GLN A 361 4.55 -8.88 -21.20
C GLN A 361 5.19 -9.34 -19.88
N ALA A 362 5.73 -8.41 -19.09
CA ALA A 362 6.28 -8.70 -17.76
C ALA A 362 5.23 -9.34 -16.84
N ALA A 363 3.97 -8.90 -16.90
CA ALA A 363 2.89 -9.53 -16.15
C ALA A 363 2.58 -10.96 -16.63
N LYS A 364 2.70 -11.26 -17.93
CA LYS A 364 2.59 -12.63 -18.47
C LYS A 364 3.76 -13.49 -18.00
N ASP A 365 4.98 -12.97 -18.03
CA ASP A 365 6.18 -13.69 -17.62
C ASP A 365 6.17 -13.98 -16.12
N GLN A 366 5.71 -13.03 -15.30
CA GLN A 366 5.53 -13.22 -13.86
C GLN A 366 4.48 -14.30 -13.56
N LYS A 367 3.38 -14.36 -14.34
CA LYS A 367 2.40 -15.45 -14.24
C LYS A 367 2.99 -16.80 -14.65
N LEU A 368 3.82 -16.83 -15.69
CA LEU A 368 4.52 -18.05 -16.12
C LEU A 368 5.49 -18.55 -15.05
N LEU A 369 6.26 -17.65 -14.44
CA LEU A 369 7.16 -17.97 -13.33
C LEU A 369 6.41 -18.45 -12.09
N ALA A 370 5.28 -17.81 -11.75
CA ALA A 370 4.42 -18.26 -10.67
C ALA A 370 3.85 -19.66 -10.94
N ALA A 371 3.41 -19.94 -12.17
CA ALA A 371 2.95 -21.27 -12.57
C ALA A 371 4.07 -22.32 -12.49
N LYS A 372 5.29 -21.98 -12.91
CA LYS A 372 6.47 -22.86 -12.75
C LYS A 372 6.82 -23.14 -11.29
N ARG A 373 6.66 -22.15 -10.39
CA ARG A 373 6.88 -22.33 -8.95
C ARG A 373 5.80 -23.18 -8.27
N GLN A 374 4.61 -23.26 -8.84
CA GLN A 374 3.50 -24.08 -8.35
C GLN A 374 3.52 -25.51 -8.90
N LEU A 375 4.45 -25.85 -9.81
CA LEU A 375 4.70 -27.25 -10.12
C LEU A 375 5.27 -27.91 -8.86
N PRO A 376 4.65 -28.99 -8.36
CA PRO A 376 5.18 -29.70 -7.21
C PRO A 376 6.62 -30.12 -7.53
N LYS A 377 7.56 -29.77 -6.65
CA LYS A 377 8.91 -30.36 -6.67
C LYS A 377 8.69 -31.86 -6.66
N ALA A 378 8.92 -32.52 -7.80
CA ALA A 378 8.84 -33.95 -7.90
C ALA A 378 9.70 -34.53 -6.78
N CYS A 379 9.10 -35.38 -5.95
CA CYS A 379 9.80 -36.07 -4.88
C CYS A 379 11.04 -36.77 -5.47
N PRO A 380 12.25 -36.54 -4.94
CA PRO A 380 13.44 -37.27 -5.36
C PRO A 380 13.46 -38.62 -4.65
N LEU A 381 12.43 -39.45 -4.85
CA LEU A 381 12.36 -40.83 -4.37
C LEU A 381 11.49 -41.65 -5.33
N MET A 382 12.00 -41.86 -6.54
CA MET A 382 11.57 -42.95 -7.44
C MET A 382 12.80 -43.32 -8.26
N THR A 383 13.61 -44.22 -7.70
CA THR A 383 14.57 -45.00 -8.46
C THR A 383 13.83 -45.95 -9.40
N SER A 384 14.37 -46.05 -10.60
CA SER A 384 14.05 -46.99 -11.69
C SER A 384 12.91 -46.62 -12.63
N SER A 385 13.35 -46.40 -13.88
CA SER A 385 12.70 -46.87 -15.11
C SER A 385 11.25 -46.43 -15.35
N CYS A 386 11.08 -45.30 -16.05
CA CYS A 386 10.32 -45.23 -17.31
C CYS A 386 10.46 -43.81 -17.92
N PHE A 387 11.07 -43.76 -19.10
CA PHE A 387 11.10 -42.60 -19.98
C PHE A 387 9.78 -42.53 -20.75
N CYS A 388 9.02 -41.43 -20.65
CA CYS A 388 8.08 -41.07 -21.71
C CYS A 388 7.78 -39.57 -21.79
N ASN A 389 7.53 -39.16 -23.03
CA ASN A 389 7.67 -37.84 -23.63
C ASN A 389 6.36 -37.04 -23.54
N VAL A 390 6.44 -35.79 -23.06
CA VAL A 390 5.77 -34.55 -23.52
C VAL A 390 4.36 -34.61 -24.14
N ARG A 391 3.35 -33.89 -23.58
CA ARG A 391 2.77 -32.61 -24.11
C ARG A 391 1.48 -32.18 -23.38
N ASN A 392 1.39 -30.86 -23.15
CA ASN A 392 0.31 -30.09 -22.49
C ASN A 392 -1.09 -30.24 -23.12
N LYS A 393 -2.16 -30.27 -22.28
CA LYS A 393 -3.35 -29.37 -22.35
C LYS A 393 -4.56 -29.67 -21.41
N VAL A 394 -4.52 -30.63 -20.49
CA VAL A 394 -5.76 -31.06 -19.77
C VAL A 394 -5.93 -30.48 -18.34
N VAL A 395 -4.94 -29.78 -17.78
CA VAL A 395 -4.94 -29.43 -16.33
C VAL A 395 -5.99 -28.37 -15.92
N LEU A 396 -6.62 -27.65 -16.85
CA LEU A 396 -7.54 -26.56 -16.49
C LEU A 396 -8.96 -26.99 -16.09
N MET A 397 -9.37 -28.26 -16.29
CA MET A 397 -10.75 -28.68 -15.95
C MET A 397 -10.92 -29.27 -14.55
N CYS A 398 -9.86 -29.77 -13.90
CA CYS A 398 -10.00 -30.40 -12.57
C CYS A 398 -10.24 -29.38 -11.43
N TRP A 399 -9.81 -28.12 -11.59
CA TRP A 399 -9.89 -27.14 -10.50
C TRP A 399 -11.31 -26.64 -10.20
N LYS A 400 -12.21 -26.66 -11.19
CA LYS A 400 -13.60 -26.22 -11.00
C LYS A 400 -14.47 -27.33 -10.38
N PHE A 401 -14.08 -28.60 -10.51
CA PHE A 401 -14.85 -29.74 -10.01
C PHE A 401 -14.64 -30.02 -8.51
N ARG A 402 -13.46 -29.66 -7.97
CA ARG A 402 -13.10 -29.91 -6.55
C ARG A 402 -13.91 -29.09 -5.53
N ARG A 403 -14.70 -28.10 -5.98
CA ARG A 403 -15.52 -27.25 -5.11
C ARG A 403 -16.95 -27.80 -4.89
N MET A 404 -17.34 -28.88 -5.58
CA MET A 404 -18.69 -29.46 -5.48
C MET A 404 -18.75 -30.82 -4.77
N LEU A 405 -17.62 -31.47 -4.49
CA LEU A 405 -17.63 -32.79 -3.85
C LEU A 405 -17.32 -32.68 -2.35
N SER A 406 -18.20 -33.29 -1.56
CA SER A 406 -18.07 -33.54 -0.12
C SER A 406 -16.70 -34.13 0.24
N SER A 407 -16.24 -33.89 1.47
CA SER A 407 -14.93 -34.29 2.01
C SER A 407 -14.64 -35.80 2.04
N LYS A 408 -15.54 -36.64 1.50
CA LYS A 408 -15.43 -38.11 1.48
C LYS A 408 -15.11 -38.71 0.08
N CYS A 409 -15.01 -37.90 -0.99
CA CYS A 409 -14.68 -38.38 -2.33
C CYS A 409 -13.31 -37.88 -2.82
N GLN A 410 -12.46 -38.81 -3.27
CA GLN A 410 -11.25 -38.49 -4.03
C GLN A 410 -11.43 -38.89 -5.49
N VAL A 411 -11.16 -37.96 -6.40
CA VAL A 411 -11.20 -38.20 -7.84
C VAL A 411 -9.78 -38.09 -8.40
N MET A 412 -9.35 -39.12 -9.12
CA MET A 412 -8.04 -39.19 -9.75
C MET A 412 -8.21 -39.46 -11.25
N LEU A 413 -7.63 -38.60 -12.10
CA LEU A 413 -7.63 -38.82 -13.54
C LEU A 413 -6.36 -39.57 -13.92
N LEU A 414 -6.51 -40.79 -14.42
CA LEU A 414 -5.39 -41.60 -14.89
C LEU A 414 -4.91 -41.13 -16.27
N PRO A 415 -3.62 -41.33 -16.61
CA PRO A 415 -3.08 -41.00 -17.93
C PRO A 415 -3.82 -41.65 -19.10
N SER A 416 -4.50 -42.78 -18.86
CA SER A 416 -5.34 -43.49 -19.83
C SER A 416 -6.66 -42.78 -20.17
N GLY A 417 -6.96 -41.62 -19.57
CA GLY A 417 -8.25 -40.94 -19.72
C GLY A 417 -9.38 -41.61 -18.94
N LEU A 418 -9.04 -42.46 -17.96
CA LEU A 418 -9.97 -43.05 -17.01
C LEU A 418 -10.06 -42.18 -15.75
N LEU A 419 -11.28 -41.98 -15.27
CA LEU A 419 -11.58 -41.27 -14.04
C LEU A 419 -11.79 -42.31 -12.94
N LEU A 420 -10.89 -42.34 -11.97
CA LEU A 420 -11.03 -43.10 -10.74
C LEU A 420 -11.77 -42.25 -9.71
N VAL A 421 -12.92 -42.70 -9.26
CA VAL A 421 -13.65 -42.10 -8.14
C VAL A 421 -13.56 -43.08 -6.98
N ALA A 422 -12.89 -42.68 -5.91
CA ALA A 422 -12.85 -43.41 -4.67
C ALA A 422 -13.76 -42.70 -3.67
N GLU A 423 -14.78 -43.42 -3.19
CA GLU A 423 -15.74 -42.94 -2.21
C GLU A 423 -15.69 -43.82 -0.96
N VAL A 424 -15.57 -43.20 0.21
CA VAL A 424 -15.68 -43.91 1.49
C VAL A 424 -17.15 -43.94 1.88
N VAL A 425 -17.77 -45.12 1.73
CA VAL A 425 -19.17 -45.36 2.07
C VAL A 425 -19.24 -46.00 3.44
N GLU A 426 -20.05 -45.42 4.33
CA GLU A 426 -20.34 -45.97 5.64
C GLU A 426 -21.42 -47.05 5.50
N ALA A 427 -21.05 -48.32 5.69
CA ALA A 427 -21.98 -49.44 5.68
C ALA A 427 -22.24 -49.94 7.12
N PRO A 428 -23.36 -50.63 7.40
CA PRO A 428 -23.69 -51.13 8.74
C PRO A 428 -22.64 -52.09 9.35
N SER A 429 -21.72 -52.63 8.53
CA SER A 429 -20.64 -53.54 8.93
C SER A 429 -19.25 -52.90 8.95
N GLY A 430 -19.15 -51.57 8.80
CA GLY A 430 -17.87 -50.83 8.79
C GLY A 430 -17.70 -49.90 7.58
N MET A 431 -16.63 -49.12 7.56
CA MET A 431 -16.30 -48.26 6.41
C MET A 431 -15.83 -49.11 5.23
N ARG A 432 -16.44 -48.91 4.06
CA ARG A 432 -16.03 -49.54 2.81
C ARG A 432 -15.54 -48.50 1.82
N LEU A 433 -14.41 -48.78 1.18
CA LEU A 433 -13.94 -47.99 0.05
C LEU A 433 -14.59 -48.54 -1.23
N SER A 434 -15.46 -47.75 -1.84
CA SER A 434 -15.99 -48.03 -3.17
C SER A 434 -15.11 -47.34 -4.20
N VAL A 435 -14.61 -48.09 -5.19
CA VAL A 435 -13.77 -47.54 -6.25
C VAL A 435 -14.45 -47.78 -7.59
N SER A 436 -14.81 -46.69 -8.26
CA SER A 436 -15.47 -46.69 -9.56
C SER A 436 -14.49 -46.18 -10.61
N VAL A 437 -14.41 -46.85 -11.76
CA VAL A 437 -13.60 -46.42 -12.90
C VAL A 437 -14.53 -46.09 -14.06
N ALA A 438 -14.49 -44.85 -14.55
CA ALA A 438 -15.31 -44.41 -15.68
C ALA A 438 -14.41 -43.85 -16.81
N LYS A 439 -14.78 -44.05 -18.07
CA LYS A 439 -14.03 -43.47 -19.20
C LYS A 439 -14.48 -42.04 -19.43
N VAL A 440 -13.57 -41.08 -19.49
CA VAL A 440 -13.92 -39.63 -19.58
C VAL A 440 -14.73 -39.30 -20.85
N SER A 441 -14.60 -40.10 -21.91
CA SER A 441 -15.39 -39.94 -23.14
C SER A 441 -16.89 -40.20 -22.94
N GLU A 442 -17.29 -40.96 -21.92
CA GLU A 442 -18.69 -41.32 -21.64
C GLU A 442 -19.43 -40.23 -20.85
N LEU A 443 -18.70 -39.30 -20.21
CA LEU A 443 -19.26 -38.22 -19.39
C LEU A 443 -19.77 -37.01 -20.19
N ARG A 444 -19.79 -37.07 -21.53
CA ARG A 444 -20.24 -35.97 -22.42
C ARG A 444 -21.71 -36.03 -22.85
N SER A 445 -22.48 -37.00 -22.39
CA SER A 445 -23.93 -37.05 -22.64
C SER A 445 -24.68 -36.40 -21.47
N GLU A 446 -25.46 -35.36 -21.75
CA GLU A 446 -26.27 -34.60 -20.77
C GLU A 446 -27.51 -35.37 -20.28
N LYS A 447 -27.53 -36.70 -20.44
CA LYS A 447 -28.53 -37.59 -19.83
C LYS A 447 -27.84 -38.51 -18.83
N VAL A 448 -28.16 -38.30 -17.55
CA VAL A 448 -27.85 -39.23 -16.46
C VAL A 448 -28.53 -40.57 -16.77
N PRO A 449 -27.79 -41.68 -16.93
CA PRO A 449 -28.39 -43.00 -16.98
C PRO A 449 -28.57 -43.52 -15.54
N ASP A 450 -29.76 -44.01 -15.21
CA ASP A 450 -30.12 -44.58 -13.90
C ASP A 450 -29.46 -45.94 -13.58
N SER A 451 -28.46 -46.39 -14.34
CA SER A 451 -27.65 -47.55 -13.95
C SER A 451 -26.33 -47.61 -14.72
N LEU A 452 -25.22 -47.47 -14.00
CA LEU A 452 -23.88 -47.81 -14.50
C LEU A 452 -23.61 -49.29 -14.18
N GLY A 453 -23.87 -50.17 -15.14
CA GLY A 453 -23.53 -51.59 -15.10
C GLY A 453 -22.04 -51.88 -15.30
N GLY A 454 -21.16 -51.26 -14.51
CA GLY A 454 -19.72 -51.53 -14.50
C GLY A 454 -19.33 -52.49 -13.39
N ARG A 455 -18.43 -53.45 -13.67
CA ARG A 455 -17.89 -54.40 -12.68
C ARG A 455 -17.30 -53.67 -11.46
N VAL A 456 -18.00 -53.78 -10.33
CA VAL A 456 -17.50 -53.38 -9.02
C VAL A 456 -16.51 -54.45 -8.55
N SER A 457 -15.25 -54.08 -8.36
CA SER A 457 -14.28 -54.93 -7.65
C SER A 457 -14.26 -54.50 -6.20
N THR A 458 -14.87 -55.29 -5.32
CA THR A 458 -14.90 -55.02 -3.88
C THR A 458 -13.66 -55.58 -3.22
N VAL A 459 -12.85 -54.73 -2.60
CA VAL A 459 -11.71 -55.17 -1.77
C VAL A 459 -12.06 -54.87 -0.32
N ALA A 460 -12.20 -55.92 0.50
CA ALA A 460 -12.37 -55.77 1.94
C ALA A 460 -11.02 -55.39 2.57
N ILE A 461 -11.02 -54.30 3.36
CA ILE A 461 -9.86 -53.91 4.17
C ILE A 461 -10.02 -54.63 5.51
N PRO A 462 -9.11 -55.54 5.92
CA PRO A 462 -9.18 -56.16 7.22
C PRO A 462 -8.94 -55.11 8.31
N SER A 463 -9.79 -55.14 9.34
CA SER A 463 -9.63 -54.33 10.54
C SER A 463 -8.38 -54.77 11.31
N THR A 464 -7.48 -53.83 11.57
CA THR A 464 -6.43 -53.94 12.60
C THR A 464 -6.76 -53.02 13.75
#